data_AF-A0A382YKG3-F1
#
_entry.id   AF-A0A382YKG3-F1
#
_cell.length_a   1.000
_cell.length_b   1.000
_cell.length_c   1.000
_cell.angle_alpha   90.00
_cell.angle_beta   90.00
_cell.angle_gamma   90.00
#
_symmetry.space_group_name_H-M   'P 1'
#
loop_
_entity.id
_entity.type
_entity.pdbx_description
1 polymer ?
#
loop_
_entity_poly.entity_id
_entity_poly.type
_entity_poly.pdbx_seq_one_letter_code
_entity_poly.pdbx_strand_id
1 'polypeptide(L)'
;MSKKKSSKNGNYRCSFCGKSQEEVKKLIAGPTVFICDECIELCNEIMVEEWAQEKSEDVQHLLKPKDIYNHLDHYIVGQNRCKRILAVAVHNHFKRVESNVEVEEVELQKSNVLLVGPTG
;
A
#
# COMPACT_ATOMS: atom_id res chain seq x y z
N MET A 1 -24.26 6.24 -60.88
CA MET A 1 -24.40 7.02 -59.64
C MET A 1 -23.90 6.19 -58.47
N SER A 2 -22.65 6.41 -58.05
CA SER A 2 -21.99 5.64 -57.00
C SER A 2 -22.54 6.02 -55.62
N LYS A 3 -23.08 5.01 -54.91
CA LYS A 3 -23.57 5.14 -53.53
C LYS A 3 -22.42 5.60 -52.62
N LYS A 4 -22.54 6.82 -52.08
CA LYS A 4 -21.73 7.30 -50.95
C LYS A 4 -21.95 6.35 -49.76
N LYS A 5 -20.90 5.62 -49.35
CA LYS A 5 -20.84 4.98 -48.03
C LYS A 5 -20.87 6.10 -46.99
N SER A 6 -21.92 6.17 -46.19
CA SER A 6 -21.94 7.00 -44.99
C SER A 6 -20.95 6.40 -44.00
N SER A 7 -19.82 7.07 -43.79
CA SER A 7 -18.92 6.76 -42.70
C SER A 7 -19.66 7.05 -41.39
N LYS A 8 -20.17 6.01 -40.74
CA LYS A 8 -20.61 6.08 -39.35
C LYS A 8 -19.35 6.06 -38.47
N ASN A 9 -18.55 7.12 -38.50
CA ASN A 9 -17.62 7.40 -37.41
C ASN A 9 -18.47 7.88 -36.23
N GLY A 10 -18.97 6.91 -35.45
CA GLY A 10 -19.39 7.21 -34.09
C GLY A 10 -18.18 7.81 -33.40
N ASN A 11 -18.27 9.08 -33.03
CA ASN A 11 -17.19 9.84 -32.42
C ASN A 11 -16.99 9.33 -30.99
N TYR A 12 -16.46 8.11 -30.84
CA TYR A 12 -16.20 7.51 -29.55
C TYR A 12 -15.11 8.32 -28.86
N ARG A 13 -15.48 8.90 -27.72
CA ARG A 13 -14.64 9.81 -26.95
C ARG A 13 -14.56 9.32 -25.51
N CYS A 14 -13.38 9.42 -24.93
CA CYS A 14 -13.17 9.16 -23.52
C CYS A 14 -14.02 10.12 -22.69
N SER A 15 -14.79 9.59 -21.74
CA SER A 15 -15.66 10.37 -20.86
C SER A 15 -14.88 11.18 -19.80
N PHE A 16 -13.60 10.88 -19.61
CA PHE A 16 -12.73 11.52 -18.61
C PHE A 16 -11.91 12.66 -19.22
N CYS A 17 -11.16 12.40 -20.30
CA CYS A 17 -10.28 13.40 -20.93
C CYS A 17 -10.84 14.02 -22.22
N GLY A 18 -11.93 13.48 -22.78
CA GLY A 18 -12.56 13.99 -24.00
C GLY A 18 -11.85 13.61 -25.32
N LYS A 19 -10.70 12.94 -25.26
CA LYS A 19 -9.95 12.46 -26.43
C LYS A 19 -10.77 11.45 -27.24
N SER A 20 -10.67 11.55 -28.56
CA SER A 20 -11.26 10.62 -29.52
C SER A 20 -10.48 9.31 -29.61
N GLN A 21 -11.12 8.27 -30.16
CA GLN A 21 -10.49 6.96 -30.38
C GLN A 21 -9.20 7.03 -31.22
N GLU A 22 -9.03 8.05 -32.06
CA GLU A 22 -7.85 8.25 -32.91
C GLU A 22 -6.67 8.86 -32.15
N GLU A 23 -6.95 9.55 -31.03
CA GLU A 23 -5.95 10.25 -30.21
C GLU A 23 -5.35 9.38 -29.10
N VAL A 24 -5.87 8.16 -28.89
CA VAL A 24 -5.46 7.25 -27.81
C VAL A 24 -5.13 5.87 -28.37
N LYS A 25 -4.23 5.13 -27.72
CA LYS A 25 -3.84 3.80 -28.23
C LYS A 25 -4.96 2.79 -28.01
N LYS A 26 -5.70 2.91 -26.91
CA LYS A 26 -6.85 2.05 -26.59
C LYS A 26 -7.98 2.84 -25.99
N LEU A 27 -9.20 2.57 -26.44
CA LEU A 27 -10.43 3.08 -25.85
C LEU A 27 -11.30 1.87 -25.46
N ILE A 28 -11.60 1.75 -24.17
CA ILE A 28 -12.44 0.69 -23.61
C ILE A 28 -13.87 1.18 -23.51
N ALA A 29 -14.80 0.39 -24.06
CA ALA A 29 -16.22 0.70 -24.11
C ALA A 29 -16.99 -0.04 -23.01
N GLY A 30 -17.66 0.72 -22.13
CA GLY A 30 -18.70 0.22 -21.24
C GLY A 30 -20.11 0.45 -21.81
N PRO A 31 -21.17 0.03 -21.09
CA PRO A 31 -22.55 0.18 -21.55
C PRO A 31 -22.97 1.63 -21.84
N THR A 32 -22.41 2.59 -21.11
CA THR A 32 -22.77 4.03 -21.20
C THR A 32 -21.56 4.98 -21.12
N VAL A 33 -20.35 4.45 -20.91
CA VAL A 33 -19.14 5.22 -20.61
C VAL A 33 -17.95 4.67 -21.38
N PHE A 34 -17.01 5.53 -21.76
CA PHE A 34 -15.77 5.13 -22.43
C PHE A 34 -14.56 5.67 -21.66
N ILE A 35 -13.52 4.86 -21.52
CA ILE A 35 -12.27 5.25 -20.85
C ILE A 35 -11.07 4.87 -21.71
N CYS A 36 -10.05 5.74 -21.79
CA CYS A 36 -8.82 5.44 -22.53
C CYS A 36 -7.72 4.87 -21.63
N ASP A 37 -6.68 4.31 -22.26
CA ASP A 37 -5.51 3.76 -21.58
C ASP A 37 -4.81 4.79 -20.66
N GLU A 38 -4.62 6.02 -21.14
CA GLU A 38 -4.00 7.08 -20.33
C GLU A 38 -4.79 7.41 -19.05
N CYS A 39 -6.12 7.47 -19.15
CA CYS A 39 -6.96 7.73 -17.98
C CYS A 39 -6.94 6.55 -17.00
N ILE A 40 -6.80 5.32 -17.48
CA ILE A 40 -6.64 4.14 -16.62
C ILE A 40 -5.31 4.19 -15.89
N GLU A 41 -4.23 4.55 -16.58
CA GLU A 41 -2.90 4.72 -15.97
C GLU A 41 -2.94 5.79 -14.89
N LEU A 42 -3.50 6.96 -15.19
CA LEU A 42 -3.65 8.03 -14.21
C LEU A 42 -4.54 7.62 -13.02
N CYS A 43 -5.68 6.96 -13.28
CA CYS A 43 -6.53 6.46 -12.21
C CYS A 43 -5.79 5.44 -11.32
N ASN A 44 -5.00 4.54 -11.93
CA ASN A 44 -4.20 3.58 -11.17
C ASN A 44 -3.13 4.29 -10.32
N GLU A 45 -2.46 5.30 -10.85
CA GLU A 45 -1.48 6.10 -10.08
C GLU A 45 -2.14 6.76 -8.86
N ILE A 46 -3.28 7.42 -9.05
CA ILE A 46 -4.04 8.05 -7.96
C ILE A 46 -4.47 7.01 -6.92
N MET A 47 -4.99 5.86 -7.36
CA MET A 47 -5.42 4.78 -6.45
C MET A 47 -4.24 4.22 -5.63
N VAL A 48 -3.07 4.06 -6.24
CA VAL A 48 -1.87 3.57 -5.56
C VAL A 48 -1.37 4.58 -4.52
N GLU A 49 -1.39 5.89 -4.84
CA GLU A 49 -1.03 6.94 -3.89
C GLU A 49 -1.97 6.99 -2.68
N GLU A 50 -3.28 6.88 -2.90
CA GLU A 50 -4.28 6.84 -1.82
C GLU A 50 -4.08 5.63 -0.90
N TRP A 51 -3.88 4.42 -1.46
CA TRP A 51 -3.59 3.23 -0.65
C TRP A 51 -2.25 3.31 0.09
N ALA A 52 -1.25 4.00 -0.49
CA ALA A 52 0.02 4.24 0.18
C ALA A 52 -0.14 5.21 1.38
N GLN A 53 -1.01 6.21 1.25
CA GLN A 53 -1.37 7.12 2.35
C GLN A 53 -2.14 6.39 3.45
N GLU A 54 -3.14 5.57 3.14
CA GLU A 54 -3.87 4.77 4.13
C GLU A 54 -2.94 3.80 4.88
N LYS A 55 -2.04 3.11 4.18
CA LYS A 55 -1.01 2.27 4.84
C LYS A 55 -0.08 3.08 5.75
N SER A 56 0.20 4.33 5.42
CA SER A 56 1.02 5.20 6.27
C SER A 56 0.31 5.57 7.58
N GLU A 57 -1.02 5.65 7.59
CA GLU A 57 -1.81 5.85 8.82
C GLU A 57 -1.82 4.59 9.70
N ASP A 58 -1.91 3.39 9.11
CA ASP A 58 -1.78 2.14 9.87
C ASP A 58 -0.39 2.00 10.54
N VAL A 59 0.67 2.39 9.84
CA VAL A 59 2.04 2.44 10.43
C VAL A 59 2.15 3.46 11.57
N GLN A 60 1.31 4.50 11.61
CA GLN A 60 1.26 5.44 12.74
C GLN A 60 0.69 4.80 14.02
N HIS A 61 -0.04 3.69 13.92
CA HIS A 61 -0.56 2.95 15.07
C HIS A 61 0.43 1.96 15.70
N LEU A 62 1.65 1.82 15.14
CA LEU A 62 2.70 1.03 15.77
C LEU A 62 3.17 1.66 17.09
N LEU A 63 2.94 0.93 18.19
CA LEU A 63 3.47 1.28 19.51
C LEU A 63 4.98 1.48 19.45
N LYS A 64 5.46 2.61 19.98
CA LYS A 64 6.90 2.85 20.07
C LYS A 64 7.51 1.90 21.09
N PRO A 65 8.79 1.51 20.96
CA PRO A 65 9.44 0.66 21.95
C PRO A 65 9.33 1.19 23.38
N LYS A 66 9.30 2.51 23.56
CA LYS A 66 9.11 3.14 24.88
C LYS A 66 7.74 2.83 25.47
N ASP A 67 6.69 2.82 24.65
CA ASP A 67 5.33 2.55 25.10
C ASP A 67 5.16 1.07 25.45
N ILE A 68 5.74 0.17 24.64
CA ILE A 68 5.81 -1.27 24.94
C ILE A 68 6.58 -1.51 26.24
N TYR A 69 7.73 -0.84 26.42
CA TYR A 69 8.50 -0.93 27.67
C TYR A 69 7.68 -0.50 28.88
N ASN A 70 7.02 0.66 28.79
CA ASN A 70 6.20 1.20 29.88
C ASN A 70 5.05 0.25 30.19
N HIS A 71 4.39 -0.31 29.17
CA HIS A 71 3.35 -1.30 29.37
C HIS A 71 3.88 -2.52 30.14
N LEU A 72 5.04 -3.06 29.76
CA LEU A 72 5.69 -4.16 30.47
C LEU A 72 6.11 -3.78 31.91
N ASP A 73 6.47 -2.53 32.15
CA ASP A 73 6.90 -2.02 33.46
C ASP A 73 5.79 -2.09 34.52
N HIS A 74 4.52 -1.97 34.11
CA HIS A 74 3.37 -2.11 35.01
C HIS A 74 3.22 -3.54 35.58
N TYR A 75 3.71 -4.55 34.87
CA TYR A 75 3.53 -5.97 35.23
C TYR A 75 4.82 -6.66 35.66
N ILE A 76 5.97 -6.22 35.15
CA ILE A 76 7.27 -6.87 35.35
C ILE A 76 8.20 -5.92 36.11
N VAL A 77 8.37 -6.17 37.40
CA VAL A 77 9.27 -5.39 38.26
C VAL A 77 10.73 -5.76 37.96
N GLY A 78 11.58 -4.75 37.75
CA GLY A 78 12.99 -4.96 37.42
C GLY A 78 13.19 -5.47 35.98
N GLN A 79 14.17 -6.34 35.76
CA GLN A 79 14.46 -6.95 34.44
C GLN A 79 14.54 -5.96 33.26
N ASN A 80 15.09 -4.76 33.52
CA ASN A 80 15.12 -3.64 32.58
C ASN A 80 15.79 -4.00 31.24
N ARG A 81 16.82 -4.87 31.27
CA ARG A 81 17.50 -5.34 30.06
C ARG A 81 16.55 -6.15 29.17
N CYS A 82 15.83 -7.12 29.73
CA CYS A 82 14.89 -7.96 28.99
C CYS A 82 13.73 -7.14 28.42
N LYS A 83 13.14 -6.23 29.22
CA LYS A 83 12.06 -5.35 28.76
C LYS A 83 12.47 -4.49 27.56
N ARG A 84 13.68 -3.91 27.57
CA ARG A 84 14.19 -3.14 26.41
C ARG A 84 14.38 -4.00 25.17
N ILE A 85 14.98 -5.18 25.32
CA ILE A 85 15.20 -6.10 24.19
C ILE A 85 13.87 -6.54 23.59
N LEU A 86 12.90 -6.92 24.43
CA LEU A 86 11.56 -7.32 23.97
C LEU A 86 10.82 -6.17 23.30
N ALA A 87 10.87 -4.97 23.87
CA ALA A 87 10.21 -3.81 23.28
C ALA A 87 10.72 -3.49 21.87
N VAL A 88 12.03 -3.55 21.65
CA VAL A 88 12.63 -3.33 20.32
C VAL A 88 12.32 -4.49 19.38
N ALA A 89 12.45 -5.73 19.85
CA ALA A 89 12.19 -6.93 19.05
C ALA A 89 10.73 -7.00 18.57
N VAL A 90 9.78 -6.68 19.44
CA VAL A 90 8.34 -6.66 19.14
C VAL A 90 8.00 -5.53 18.19
N HIS A 91 8.51 -4.31 18.44
CA HIS A 91 8.32 -3.18 17.53
C HIS A 91 8.84 -3.50 16.12
N ASN A 92 10.06 -4.02 16.01
CA ASN A 92 10.64 -4.41 14.73
C ASN A 92 9.89 -5.59 14.08
N HIS A 93 9.32 -6.49 14.88
CA HIS A 93 8.51 -7.58 14.37
C HIS A 93 7.22 -7.07 13.73
N PHE A 94 6.47 -6.20 14.41
CA PHE A 94 5.25 -5.62 13.86
C PHE A 94 5.54 -4.74 12.66
N LYS A 95 6.59 -3.91 12.73
CA LYS A 95 7.04 -3.13 11.58
C LYS A 95 7.32 -4.00 10.36
N ARG A 96 7.95 -5.17 10.52
CA ARG A 96 8.19 -6.13 9.43
C ARG A 96 6.90 -6.79 8.91
N VAL A 97 5.91 -7.03 9.77
CA VAL A 97 4.64 -7.68 9.38
C VAL A 97 3.72 -6.70 8.64
N GLU A 98 3.62 -5.46 9.12
CA GLU A 98 2.79 -4.42 8.51
C GLU A 98 3.42 -3.80 7.27
N SER A 99 4.75 -3.78 7.19
CA SER A 99 5.48 -3.43 5.96
C SER A 99 5.39 -4.55 4.93
N ASN A 100 4.19 -5.06 4.66
CA ASN A 100 3.84 -6.05 3.62
C ASN A 100 4.05 -5.46 2.21
N VAL A 101 5.18 -4.80 2.05
CA VAL A 101 5.68 -4.09 0.90
C VAL A 101 6.73 -5.03 0.33
N GLU A 102 6.48 -5.46 -0.89
CA GLU A 102 7.47 -6.00 -1.81
C GLU A 102 8.57 -4.94 -2.02
N VAL A 103 9.36 -4.64 -0.98
CA VAL A 103 10.62 -3.93 -1.14
C VAL A 103 11.61 -4.99 -1.58
N GLU A 104 11.56 -5.34 -2.87
CA GLU A 104 12.40 -6.34 -3.53
C GLU A 104 13.91 -6.11 -3.31
N GLU A 105 14.32 -4.95 -2.77
CA GLU A 105 15.71 -4.59 -2.55
C GLU A 105 16.23 -4.77 -1.12
N VAL A 106 15.37 -4.93 -0.09
CA VAL A 106 15.82 -4.97 1.32
C VAL A 106 15.15 -6.10 2.11
N GLU A 107 15.84 -7.22 2.23
CA GLU A 107 15.43 -8.32 3.11
C GLU A 107 15.58 -7.95 4.60
N LEU A 108 14.44 -7.84 5.30
CA LEU A 108 14.44 -7.64 6.75
C LEU A 108 14.69 -8.96 7.48
N GLN A 109 15.88 -9.11 8.08
CA GLN A 109 16.23 -10.31 8.86
C GLN A 109 15.37 -10.49 10.12
N LYS A 110 15.00 -11.74 10.42
CA LYS A 110 14.29 -12.12 11.64
C LYS A 110 15.24 -12.27 12.82
N SER A 111 15.06 -11.45 13.85
CA SER A 111 15.75 -11.59 15.14
C SER A 111 14.84 -12.31 16.15
N ASN A 112 15.11 -13.59 16.40
CA ASN A 112 14.44 -14.34 17.48
C ASN A 112 15.09 -13.99 18.83
N VAL A 113 14.32 -14.08 19.92
CA VAL A 113 14.79 -13.80 21.28
C VAL A 113 14.85 -15.10 22.08
N LEU A 114 16.00 -15.39 22.69
CA LEU A 114 16.15 -16.43 23.70
C LEU A 114 16.17 -15.76 25.08
N LEU A 115 15.26 -16.18 25.97
CA LEU A 115 15.19 -15.70 27.34
C LEU A 115 15.83 -16.73 28.28
N VAL A 116 16.74 -16.26 29.15
CA VAL A 116 17.40 -17.08 30.16
C VAL A 116 17.31 -16.33 31.49
N GLY A 117 16.86 -17.03 32.53
CA GLY A 117 16.70 -16.48 33.86
C GLY A 117 16.66 -17.57 34.94
N PRO A 118 16.84 -17.19 36.21
CA PRO A 118 16.62 -18.10 37.34
C PRO A 118 15.14 -18.51 37.41
N THR A 119 14.82 -19.46 38.29
CA THR A 119 13.43 -19.81 38.60
C THR A 119 12.76 -18.67 39.37
N GLY A 120 11.61 -18.20 38.88
CA GLY A 120 10.86 -17.06 39.45
C GLY A 120 11.23 -15.74 38.81
#